data_AF-A0A2N3LHG1-F1
#
_entry.id   AF-A0A2N3LHG1-F1
#
_cell.length_a   1.000
_cell.length_b   1.000
_cell.length_c   1.000
_cell.angle_alpha   90.00
_cell.angle_beta   90.00
_cell.angle_gamma   90.00
#
_symmetry.space_group_name_H-M   'P 1'
#
loop_
_entity.id
_entity.type
_entity.pdbx_description
1 polymer ?
#
loop_
_entity_poly.entity_id
_entity_poly.type
_entity_poly.pdbx_seq_one_letter_code
_entity_poly.pdbx_strand_id
1 'polypeptide(L)' 'MCKDKFNFTQTCAYCLRKTGEEVDFVLPVYDWKSDKLLGYYCKEHYLKVKSQNMIQYNKAN' A
#
# COMPACT_ATOMS: atom_id res chain seq x y z
N MET A 1 -25.22 7.90 -10.98
CA MET A 1 -24.50 6.75 -11.55
C MET A 1 -23.10 6.70 -10.93
N CYS A 2 -22.87 5.85 -9.92
CA CYS A 2 -21.52 5.59 -9.43
C CYS A 2 -20.82 4.70 -10.46
N LYS A 3 -20.04 5.30 -11.37
CA LYS A 3 -19.46 4.60 -12.53
C LYS A 3 -18.11 3.93 -12.28
N ASP A 4 -17.54 4.01 -11.09
CA ASP A 4 -16.24 3.39 -10.81
C ASP A 4 -16.40 2.37 -9.67
N LYS A 5 -16.31 1.09 -10.04
CA LYS A 5 -16.06 0.04 -9.06
C LYS A 5 -14.70 0.35 -8.43
N PHE A 6 -14.70 0.72 -7.15
CA PHE A 6 -13.46 0.95 -6.41
C PHE A 6 -12.64 -0.35 -6.41
N ASN A 7 -11.56 -0.37 -7.20
CA ASN A 7 -10.73 -1.54 -7.34
C ASN A 7 -9.55 -1.43 -6.37
N PHE A 8 -9.67 -2.09 -5.22
CA PHE A 8 -8.67 -2.07 -4.16
C PHE A 8 -7.26 -2.48 -4.61
N THR A 9 -7.14 -3.28 -5.68
CA THR A 9 -5.85 -3.71 -6.22
C THR A 9 -5.20 -2.69 -7.16
N GLN A 10 -5.94 -1.65 -7.56
CA GLN A 10 -5.50 -0.58 -8.44
C GLN A 10 -5.53 0.80 -7.76
N THR A 11 -5.77 0.86 -6.46
CA THR A 11 -5.85 2.11 -5.72
C THR A 11 -4.89 2.06 -4.55
N CYS A 12 -4.12 3.14 -4.37
CA CYS A 12 -3.27 3.25 -3.19
C CYS A 12 -4.13 3.39 -1.93
N ALA A 13 -3.98 2.48 -0.97
CA ALA A 13 -4.72 2.49 0.30
C ALA A 13 -4.41 3.71 1.19
N TYR A 14 -3.32 4.44 0.92
CA TYR A 14 -2.94 5.62 1.69
C TYR A 14 -3.49 6.92 1.09
N CYS A 15 -3.20 7.18 -0.19
CA CYS A 15 -3.59 8.45 -0.85
C CYS A 15 -4.83 8.34 -1.73
N LEU A 16 -5.43 7.15 -1.85
CA LEU A 16 -6.62 6.84 -2.64
C LEU A 16 -6.49 7.10 -4.16
N ARG A 17 -5.27 7.37 -4.63
CA ARG A 17 -4.97 7.57 -6.05
C ARG A 17 -5.06 6.28 -6.84
N LYS A 18 -5.62 6.36 -8.04
CA LYS A 18 -5.84 5.20 -8.93
C LYS A 18 -4.69 5.01 -9.92
N THR A 19 -4.38 3.75 -10.18
CA THR A 19 -3.33 3.34 -11.11
C THR A 19 -3.75 3.66 -12.54
N GLY A 20 -2.83 4.24 -13.33
CA GLY A 20 -3.07 4.59 -14.73
C GLY A 20 -3.65 5.98 -14.96
N GLU A 21 -4.18 6.65 -13.93
CA GLU A 21 -4.61 8.05 -14.00
C GLU A 21 -3.67 8.96 -13.21
N GLU A 22 -3.30 8.58 -11.98
CA GLU A 22 -2.60 9.46 -11.05
C GLU A 22 -1.27 8.88 -10.53
N VAL A 23 -1.10 7.56 -10.62
CA VAL A 23 0.13 6.84 -10.22
C VAL A 23 0.42 5.72 -11.22
N ASP A 24 1.70 5.48 -11.49
CA ASP A 24 2.13 4.48 -12.48
C ASP A 24 1.74 3.04 -12.10
N PHE A 25 1.92 2.70 -10.83
CA PHE A 25 1.65 1.37 -10.28
C PHE A 25 1.44 1.42 -8.76
N VAL A 26 0.83 0.35 -8.24
CA VAL A 26 0.72 0.07 -6.81
C VAL A 26 1.35 -1.29 -6.49
N LEU A 27 1.92 -1.42 -5.30
CA LEU A 27 2.59 -2.63 -4.81
C LEU A 27 1.90 -3.12 -3.53
N PRO A 28 1.72 -4.45 -3.35
CA PRO A 28 1.20 -4.98 -2.12
C PRO A 28 2.21 -4.80 -0.97
N VAL A 29 1.71 -4.42 0.20
CA VAL A 29 2.48 -4.36 1.44
C VAL A 29 1.86 -5.30 2.46
N TYR A 30 2.70 -6.11 3.08
CA TYR A 30 2.30 -7.09 4.10
C TYR A 30 2.83 -6.64 5.47
N ASP A 31 2.06 -6.96 6.50
CA ASP A 31 2.51 -6.85 7.88
C ASP A 31 3.62 -7.88 8.12
N TRP A 32 4.77 -7.42 8.61
CA TRP A 32 5.96 -8.26 8.73
C TRP A 32 5.82 -9.34 9.82
N LYS A 33 4.95 -9.14 10.81
CA LYS A 33 4.78 -10.05 11.95
C LYS A 33 3.76 -11.16 11.67
N SER A 34 2.67 -10.80 11.00
CA SER A 34 1.51 -11.69 10.77
C SER A 34 1.38 -12.17 9.33
N ASP A 35 2.23 -11.70 8.41
CA ASP A 35 2.19 -11.98 6.97
C ASP A 35 0.84 -11.60 6.30
N LYS A 36 0.05 -10.74 6.96
CA LYS A 36 -1.24 -10.29 6.45
C LYS A 36 -1.07 -9.15 5.47
N LEU A 37 -1.81 -9.18 4.36
CA LEU A 37 -1.87 -8.07 3.41
C LEU A 37 -2.49 -6.83 4.09
N LEU A 38 -1.72 -5.75 4.18
CA LEU A 38 -2.18 -4.45 4.69
C LEU A 38 -2.88 -3.63 3.58
N GLY A 39 -2.44 -3.79 2.33
CA GLY A 39 -3.05 -3.14 1.17
C GLY A 39 -2.07 -2.91 0.04
N TYR A 40 -2.53 -2.20 -0.99
CA TYR A 40 -1.73 -1.80 -2.15
C TYR A 40 -1.32 -0.33 -2.01
N TYR A 41 -0.07 -0.01 -2.30
CA TYR A 41 0.49 1.34 -2.10
C TYR A 41 1.25 1.79 -3.33
N CYS A 42 1.11 3.07 -3.72
CA CYS A 42 1.96 3.64 -4.75
C CYS A 42 3.43 3.65 -4.28
N LYS A 43 4.39 3.81 -5.21
CA LYS A 43 5.83 3.73 -4.92
C LYS A 43 6.27 4.53 -3.68
N GLU A 44 5.80 5.78 -3.55
CA GLU A 44 6.12 6.65 -2.42
C GLU A 44 5.63 6.06 -1.08
N HIS A 45 4.36 5.67 -1.02
CA HIS A 45 3.78 5.11 0.19
C HIS A 45 4.26 3.69 0.49
N TYR A 46 4.60 2.91 -0.52
CA TYR A 46 5.24 1.60 -0.36
C TYR A 46 6.55 1.74 0.42
N LEU A 47 7.42 2.67 0.02
CA LEU A 47 8.70 2.91 0.70
C LEU A 47 8.51 3.40 2.14
N LYS A 48 7.53 4.28 2.36
CA LYS A 48 7.18 4.79 3.69
C LYS A 48 6.67 3.70 4.63
N VAL A 49 5.71 2.88 4.19
CA VAL A 49 5.17 1.81 5.03
C VAL A 49 6.23 0.72 5.26
N LYS A 50 7.03 0.39 4.23
CA LYS A 50 8.13 -0.57 4.38
C LYS A 50 9.18 -0.11 5.40
N SER A 51 9.59 1.16 5.37
CA SER A 51 10.55 1.67 6.35
C SER A 51 9.99 1.64 7.78
N GLN A 52 8.71 1.96 7.95
CA GLN A 52 8.02 1.85 9.25
C GLN A 52 7.98 0.40 9.75
N ASN A 53 7.68 -0.56 8.87
CA ASN A 53 7.68 -1.98 9.21
C ASN A 53 9.08 -2.45 9.67
N MET A 54 10.15 -2.02 8.98
CA MET A 54 11.53 -2.35 9.37
C MET A 54 11.92 -1.75 10.73
N ILE A 55 11.50 -0.51 11.01
CA ILE A 55 11.74 0.13 12.32
C ILE A 55 11.03 -0.66 13.43
N GLN A 56 9.81 -1.11 13.19
CA GLN A 56 9.06 -1.91 14.16
C GLN A 56 9.69 -3.30 14.36
N TYR A 57 10.18 -3.93 13.30
CA TYR A 57 10.94 -5.19 13.38
C TYR A 57 12.15 -5.06 14.32
N ASN A 58 12.97 -4.02 14.13
CA ASN A 58 14.17 -3.78 14.94
C ASN A 58 13.88 -3.41 16.40
N LYS A 59 12.66 -2.98 16.73
CA LYS A 59 12.25 -2.70 18.12
C LYS A 59 11.73 -3.94 18.84
N ALA A 60 11.31 -4.95 18.09
CA ALA A 60 10.70 -6.16 18.63
C ALA A 60 11.69 -7.34 18.78
N ASN A 61 12.93 -7.17 18.26
CA ASN A 61 14.04 -8.10 18.38
C ASN A 61 15.19 -7.43 19.14
#